data_AF-X1E1J7-F1
#
_entry.id   AF-X1E1J7-F1
#
_cell.length_a   1.000
_cell.length_b   1.000
_cell.length_c   1.000
_cell.angle_alpha   90.00
_cell.angle_beta   90.00
_cell.angle_gamma   90.00
#
_symmetry.space_group_name_H-M   'P 1'
#
loop_
_entity.id
_entity.type
_entity.pdbx_description
1 polymer ?
#
loop_
_entity_poly.entity_id
_entity_poly.type
_entity_poly.pdbx_seq_one_letter_code
_entity_poly.pdbx_strand_id
1 'polypeptide(L)'
;MYKELAYQIPPVADIITMAVREAFTPDIAAKFGQYEDFPKPLEEWGQKKGLSTEWTQRYWAAHWSLPSPMQGFEMLHRGLINKGELNMLLRALDVMPFWREKLTGIAYRRLTRVDIRRMYKAGVLTVEDVYESYLQHGYTEQNARRMTDFTVQWAMPAHASITRSDILTAY
;
A
#
# COMPACT_ATOMS: atom_id res chain seq x y z
N MET A 1 -30.40 -0.08 -49.60
CA MET A 1 -30.75 -0.34 -48.19
C MET A 1 -29.44 -0.44 -47.41
N TYR A 2 -28.93 0.68 -46.89
CA TYR A 2 -27.78 0.62 -45.99
C TYR A 2 -28.28 0.03 -44.67
N LYS A 3 -27.94 -1.23 -44.42
CA LYS A 3 -28.04 -1.81 -43.08
C LYS A 3 -27.13 -0.97 -42.20
N GLU A 4 -27.61 -0.59 -41.02
CA GLU A 4 -26.81 0.07 -40.00
C GLU A 4 -25.42 -0.58 -39.92
N LEU A 5 -24.36 0.25 -39.94
CA LEU A 5 -23.01 -0.25 -39.67
C LEU A 5 -23.07 -1.00 -38.34
N ALA A 6 -22.72 -2.29 -38.35
CA ALA A 6 -22.67 -3.08 -37.13
C ALA A 6 -21.75 -2.35 -36.13
N TYR A 7 -22.24 -2.13 -34.91
CA TYR A 7 -21.43 -1.47 -33.88
C TYR A 7 -20.10 -2.20 -33.73
N GLN A 8 -19.02 -1.43 -33.83
CA GLN A 8 -17.68 -1.92 -33.58
C GLN A 8 -17.57 -2.31 -32.10
N ILE A 9 -17.11 -3.53 -31.86
CA ILE A 9 -16.74 -3.99 -30.53
C ILE A 9 -15.31 -3.51 -30.24
N PRO A 10 -15.03 -3.00 -29.03
CA PRO A 10 -13.67 -2.66 -28.61
C PRO A 10 -12.66 -3.79 -28.81
N PRO A 11 -11.38 -3.48 -29.07
CA PRO A 11 -10.30 -4.47 -29.02
C PRO A 11 -10.28 -5.23 -27.69
N VAL A 12 -9.89 -6.50 -27.71
CA VAL A 12 -9.87 -7.37 -26.53
C VAL A 12 -9.04 -6.76 -25.37
N ALA A 13 -7.93 -6.09 -25.67
CA ALA A 13 -7.10 -5.43 -24.66
C ALA A 13 -7.86 -4.33 -23.90
N ASP A 14 -8.73 -3.58 -24.59
CA ASP A 14 -9.55 -2.54 -23.98
C ASP A 14 -10.64 -3.16 -23.10
N ILE A 15 -11.26 -4.25 -23.57
CA ILE A 15 -12.25 -5.02 -22.79
C ILE A 15 -11.62 -5.57 -21.52
N ILE A 16 -10.38 -6.10 -21.59
CA ILE A 16 -9.63 -6.56 -20.42
C ILE A 16 -9.39 -5.38 -19.47
N THR A 17 -8.99 -4.23 -19.98
CA THR A 17 -8.79 -3.02 -19.15
C THR A 17 -10.10 -2.61 -18.46
N MET A 18 -11.23 -2.60 -19.17
CA MET A 18 -12.55 -2.34 -18.59
C MET A 18 -12.93 -3.35 -17.51
N ALA A 19 -12.61 -4.63 -17.70
CA ALA A 19 -12.85 -5.68 -16.72
C ALA A 19 -12.01 -5.51 -15.45
N VAL A 20 -10.71 -5.26 -15.61
CA VAL A 20 -9.79 -4.97 -14.49
C VAL A 20 -10.22 -3.72 -13.73
N ARG A 21 -10.71 -2.71 -14.45
CA ARG A 21 -11.23 -1.46 -13.86
C ARG A 21 -12.66 -1.58 -13.36
N GLU A 22 -13.25 -2.77 -13.26
CA GLU A 22 -14.58 -2.99 -12.69
C GLU A 22 -15.73 -2.27 -13.43
N ALA A 23 -15.51 -1.84 -14.68
CA ALA A 23 -16.54 -1.18 -15.49
C ALA A 23 -17.73 -2.11 -15.79
N PHE A 24 -17.55 -3.43 -15.69
CA PHE A 24 -18.61 -4.44 -15.82
C PHE A 24 -19.26 -4.86 -14.51
N THR A 25 -18.86 -4.28 -13.36
CA THR A 25 -19.40 -4.61 -12.04
C THR A 25 -20.21 -3.41 -11.53
N PRO A 26 -21.54 -3.36 -11.75
CA PRO A 26 -22.34 -2.14 -11.52
C PRO A 26 -22.20 -1.55 -10.12
N ASP A 27 -22.22 -2.40 -9.08
CA ASP A 27 -22.12 -1.94 -7.69
C ASP A 27 -20.75 -1.32 -7.38
N ILE A 28 -19.67 -1.84 -7.96
CA ILE A 28 -18.32 -1.29 -7.77
C ILE A 28 -18.14 -0.03 -8.61
N ALA A 29 -18.60 -0.03 -9.86
CA ALA A 29 -18.52 1.13 -10.73
C ALA A 29 -19.31 2.32 -10.17
N ALA A 30 -20.49 2.05 -9.58
CA ALA A 30 -21.27 3.04 -8.84
C ALA A 30 -20.54 3.53 -7.58
N LYS A 31 -19.99 2.61 -6.77
CA LYS A 31 -19.19 2.99 -5.58
C LYS A 31 -18.00 3.88 -5.93
N PHE A 32 -17.38 3.66 -7.09
CA PHE A 32 -16.23 4.44 -7.58
C PHE A 32 -16.62 5.70 -8.35
N GLY A 33 -17.91 5.93 -8.62
CA GLY A 33 -18.36 7.06 -9.44
C GLY A 33 -17.83 7.00 -10.88
N GLN A 34 -17.58 5.80 -11.42
CA GLN A 34 -16.86 5.66 -12.70
C GLN A 34 -17.57 6.27 -13.90
N TYR A 35 -18.90 6.36 -13.84
CA TYR A 35 -19.72 6.95 -14.88
C TYR A 35 -20.02 8.44 -14.65
N GLU A 36 -19.53 9.03 -13.55
CA GLU A 36 -19.68 10.46 -13.27
C GLU A 36 -18.95 11.30 -14.31
N ASP A 37 -19.43 12.53 -14.54
CA ASP A 37 -18.87 13.48 -15.50
C ASP A 37 -18.82 12.99 -16.96
N PHE A 38 -19.61 11.97 -17.34
CA PHE A 38 -19.65 11.44 -18.70
C PHE A 38 -20.05 12.53 -19.72
N PRO A 39 -19.16 12.91 -20.65
CA PRO A 39 -19.42 14.03 -21.54
C PRO A 39 -20.25 13.57 -22.75
N LYS A 40 -21.44 14.17 -22.97
CA LYS A 40 -22.28 13.91 -24.15
C LYS A 40 -21.52 13.97 -25.50
N PRO A 41 -20.55 14.87 -25.72
CA PRO A 41 -19.75 14.84 -26.95
C PRO A 41 -18.98 13.52 -27.17
N LEU A 42 -18.53 12.83 -26.11
CA LEU A 42 -17.84 11.55 -26.25
C LEU A 42 -18.79 10.47 -26.80
N GLU A 43 -20.05 10.48 -26.39
CA GLU A 43 -21.07 9.61 -26.96
C GLU A 43 -21.27 9.90 -28.45
N GLU A 44 -21.45 11.16 -28.83
CA GLU A 44 -21.66 11.58 -30.22
C GLU A 44 -20.49 11.14 -31.13
N TRP A 45 -19.26 11.43 -30.72
CA TRP A 45 -18.07 11.08 -31.50
C TRP A 45 -17.80 9.58 -31.50
N GLY A 46 -18.08 8.88 -30.39
CA GLY A 46 -17.97 7.43 -30.31
C GLY A 46 -18.97 6.73 -31.24
N GLN A 47 -20.22 7.19 -31.29
CA GLN A 47 -21.24 6.69 -32.21
C GLN A 47 -20.84 6.90 -33.68
N LYS A 48 -20.28 8.08 -34.01
CA LYS A 48 -19.70 8.34 -35.35
C LYS A 48 -18.53 7.42 -35.70
N LYS A 49 -17.83 6.89 -34.69
CA LYS A 49 -16.78 5.87 -34.83
C LYS A 49 -17.31 4.44 -34.79
N GLY A 50 -18.61 4.25 -34.66
CA GLY A 50 -19.25 2.94 -34.61
C GLY A 50 -19.29 2.31 -33.22
N LEU A 51 -18.94 3.01 -32.14
CA LEU A 51 -19.13 2.53 -30.78
C LEU A 51 -20.58 2.77 -30.32
N SER A 52 -21.17 1.81 -29.60
CA SER A 52 -22.44 2.03 -28.92
C SER A 52 -22.28 2.96 -27.73
N THR A 53 -23.38 3.55 -27.24
CA THR A 53 -23.40 4.32 -25.99
C THR A 53 -22.87 3.52 -24.80
N GLU A 54 -23.15 2.21 -24.76
CA GLU A 54 -22.62 1.33 -23.72
C GLU A 54 -21.07 1.28 -23.78
N TRP A 55 -20.50 1.11 -24.97
CA TRP A 55 -19.04 1.03 -25.10
C TRP A 55 -18.36 2.36 -24.78
N THR A 56 -18.92 3.48 -25.21
CA THR A 56 -18.36 4.81 -24.88
C THR A 56 -18.41 5.07 -23.37
N GLN A 57 -19.49 4.69 -22.69
CA GLN A 57 -19.59 4.76 -21.23
C GLN A 57 -18.57 3.85 -20.53
N ARG A 58 -18.28 2.66 -21.06
CA ARG A 58 -17.28 1.75 -20.46
C ARG A 58 -15.84 2.23 -20.66
N TYR A 59 -15.54 2.80 -21.82
CA TYR A 59 -14.27 3.50 -22.03
C TYR A 59 -14.10 4.62 -21.01
N TRP A 60 -15.15 5.39 -20.77
CA TRP A 60 -15.15 6.39 -19.71
C TRP A 60 -14.97 5.74 -18.33
N ALA A 61 -15.73 4.72 -17.96
CA ALA A 61 -15.56 4.08 -16.66
C ALA A 61 -14.13 3.56 -16.38
N ALA A 62 -13.42 3.15 -17.42
CA ALA A 62 -12.05 2.63 -17.31
C ALA A 62 -10.94 3.71 -17.38
N HIS A 63 -11.26 4.97 -17.72
CA HIS A 63 -10.24 5.99 -18.04
C HIS A 63 -9.52 6.60 -16.81
N TRP A 64 -10.12 6.48 -15.63
CA TRP A 64 -9.68 7.19 -14.43
C TRP A 64 -8.26 6.80 -13.98
N SER A 65 -7.49 7.80 -13.56
CA SER A 65 -6.24 7.63 -12.83
C SER A 65 -6.53 7.29 -11.37
N LEU A 66 -6.30 6.04 -10.97
CA LEU A 66 -6.52 5.60 -9.60
C LEU A 66 -5.36 6.01 -8.67
N PRO A 67 -5.62 6.15 -7.35
CA PRO A 67 -4.56 6.33 -6.37
C PRO A 67 -3.53 5.20 -6.46
N SER A 68 -2.25 5.54 -6.34
CA SER A 68 -1.16 4.56 -6.25
C SER A 68 -1.26 3.70 -4.98
N PRO A 69 -0.58 2.54 -4.91
CA PRO A 69 -0.52 1.75 -3.67
C PRO A 69 -0.01 2.55 -2.46
N MET A 70 0.97 3.45 -2.66
CA MET A 70 1.48 4.30 -1.59
C MET A 70 0.42 5.27 -1.05
N GLN A 71 -0.36 5.90 -1.94
CA GLN A 71 -1.50 6.72 -1.53
C GLN A 71 -2.57 5.88 -0.83
N GLY A 72 -2.82 4.66 -1.31
CA GLY A 72 -3.69 3.69 -0.63
C GLY A 72 -3.25 3.38 0.79
N PHE A 73 -1.95 3.21 1.02
CA PHE A 73 -1.40 2.98 2.37
C PHE A 73 -1.57 4.21 3.26
N GLU A 74 -1.33 5.40 2.72
CA GLU A 74 -1.54 6.64 3.47
C GLU A 74 -3.01 6.81 3.89
N MET A 75 -3.95 6.56 2.98
CA MET A 75 -5.39 6.57 3.29
C MET A 75 -5.73 5.54 4.38
N LEU A 76 -5.16 4.33 4.31
CA LEU A 76 -5.34 3.29 5.33
C LEU A 76 -4.82 3.76 6.71
N HIS A 77 -3.60 4.30 6.78
CA HIS A 77 -3.03 4.75 8.06
C HIS A 77 -3.73 5.96 8.65
N ARG A 78 -4.32 6.81 7.81
CA ARG A 78 -5.15 7.95 8.24
C ARG A 78 -6.57 7.53 8.63
N GLY A 79 -6.93 6.25 8.50
CA GLY A 79 -8.26 5.72 8.83
C GLY A 79 -9.36 6.16 7.86
N LEU A 80 -8.99 6.64 6.67
CA LEU A 80 -9.94 7.08 5.64
C LEU A 80 -10.53 5.91 4.85
N ILE A 81 -9.78 4.80 4.77
CA ILE A 81 -10.23 3.55 4.16
C ILE A 81 -9.87 2.38 5.06
N ASN A 82 -10.61 1.28 4.93
CA ASN A 82 -10.27 0.02 5.60
C ASN A 82 -9.45 -0.92 4.69
N LYS A 83 -9.00 -2.06 5.24
CA LYS A 83 -8.21 -3.07 4.49
C LYS A 83 -8.97 -3.64 3.28
N GLY A 84 -10.29 -3.79 3.38
CA GLY A 84 -11.11 -4.27 2.27
C GLY A 84 -11.15 -3.28 1.10
N GLU A 85 -11.22 -1.99 1.41
CA GLU A 85 -11.17 -0.91 0.42
C GLU A 85 -9.79 -0.76 -0.20
N LEU A 86 -8.71 -0.92 0.59
CA LEU A 86 -7.37 -1.00 0.04
C LEU A 86 -7.24 -2.19 -0.92
N ASN A 87 -7.77 -3.37 -0.56
CA ASN A 87 -7.74 -4.53 -1.44
C ASN A 87 -8.54 -4.32 -2.73
N MET A 88 -9.65 -3.57 -2.67
CA MET A 88 -10.44 -3.18 -3.84
C MET A 88 -9.64 -2.24 -4.76
N LEU A 89 -8.95 -1.26 -4.18
CA LEU A 89 -8.03 -0.38 -4.94
C LEU A 89 -6.91 -1.19 -5.61
N LEU A 90 -6.23 -2.07 -4.87
CA LEU A 90 -5.15 -2.90 -5.42
C LEU A 90 -5.65 -3.83 -6.53
N ARG A 91 -6.88 -4.34 -6.43
CA ARG A 91 -7.53 -5.10 -7.51
C ARG A 91 -7.73 -4.25 -8.77
N ALA A 92 -8.28 -3.05 -8.63
CA ALA A 92 -8.51 -2.15 -9.76
C ALA A 92 -7.21 -1.60 -10.38
N LEU A 93 -6.11 -1.63 -9.64
CA LEU A 93 -4.75 -1.37 -10.12
C LEU A 93 -4.09 -2.60 -10.80
N ASP A 94 -4.83 -3.69 -10.97
CA ASP A 94 -4.35 -4.95 -11.54
C ASP A 94 -3.23 -5.65 -10.74
N VAL A 95 -3.16 -5.42 -9.42
CA VAL A 95 -2.26 -6.18 -8.57
C VAL A 95 -2.79 -7.60 -8.44
N MET A 96 -1.98 -8.61 -8.79
CA MET A 96 -2.41 -10.02 -8.70
C MET A 96 -2.82 -10.38 -7.26
N PRO A 97 -3.87 -11.21 -7.07
CA PRO A 97 -4.36 -11.60 -5.74
C PRO A 97 -3.26 -12.09 -4.79
N PHE A 98 -2.30 -12.87 -5.29
CA PHE A 98 -1.17 -13.40 -4.51
C PHE A 98 -0.33 -12.30 -3.83
N TRP A 99 -0.23 -11.12 -4.44
CA TRP A 99 0.60 -10.02 -3.97
C TRP A 99 -0.14 -9.02 -3.07
N ARG A 100 -1.48 -8.95 -3.14
CA ARG A 100 -2.25 -7.88 -2.44
C ARG A 100 -2.05 -7.88 -0.94
N GLU A 101 -2.10 -9.06 -0.31
CA GLU A 101 -1.90 -9.18 1.14
C GLU A 101 -0.46 -8.87 1.53
N LYS A 102 0.53 -9.35 0.77
CA LYS A 102 1.97 -9.09 1.01
C LYS A 102 2.28 -7.60 0.88
N LEU A 103 1.72 -6.96 -0.14
CA LEU A 103 1.85 -5.53 -0.39
C LEU A 103 1.17 -4.73 0.73
N THR A 104 0.00 -5.15 1.19
CA THR A 104 -0.68 -4.55 2.35
C THR A 104 0.14 -4.71 3.64
N GLY A 105 0.84 -5.83 3.81
CA GLY A 105 1.70 -6.09 4.97
C GLY A 105 2.83 -5.06 5.12
N ILE A 106 3.37 -4.55 4.01
CA ILE A 106 4.41 -3.51 4.02
C ILE A 106 3.87 -2.08 4.13
N ALA A 107 2.55 -1.89 4.25
CA ALA A 107 1.99 -0.57 4.49
C ALA A 107 2.48 -0.02 5.84
N TYR A 108 2.47 -0.86 6.88
CA TYR A 108 2.82 -0.44 8.23
C TYR A 108 4.32 -0.22 8.40
N ARG A 109 4.67 0.80 9.16
CA ARG A 109 6.07 1.10 9.49
C ARG A 109 6.61 0.06 10.46
N ARG A 110 7.83 -0.42 10.19
CA ARG A 110 8.65 -1.16 11.16
C ARG A 110 9.05 -0.23 12.31
N LEU A 111 9.25 -0.80 13.51
CA LEU A 111 9.83 -0.05 14.64
C LEU A 111 11.15 0.60 14.23
N THR A 112 11.40 1.85 14.62
CA THR A 112 12.67 2.49 14.26
C THR A 112 13.82 1.90 15.08
N ARG A 113 15.06 1.99 14.59
CA ARG A 113 16.26 1.56 15.34
C ARG A 113 16.40 2.26 16.70
N VAL A 114 15.84 3.45 16.83
CA VAL A 114 15.82 4.20 18.11
C VAL A 114 14.79 3.58 19.05
N ASP A 115 13.58 3.32 18.56
CA ASP A 115 12.52 2.73 19.35
C ASP A 115 12.87 1.31 19.79
N ILE A 116 13.46 0.50 18.91
CA ILE A 116 13.96 -0.86 19.22
C ILE A 116 14.87 -0.81 20.45
N ARG A 117 15.88 0.08 20.47
CA ARG A 117 16.80 0.22 21.61
C ARG A 117 16.10 0.68 22.88
N ARG A 118 15.22 1.68 22.78
CA ARG A 118 14.48 2.23 23.92
C ARG A 118 13.52 1.19 24.52
N MET A 119 12.81 0.47 23.67
CA MET A 119 11.87 -0.57 24.07
C MET A 119 12.60 -1.77 24.70
N TYR A 120 13.74 -2.17 24.15
CA TYR A 120 14.59 -3.19 24.80
C TYR A 120 15.05 -2.73 26.19
N LYS A 121 15.59 -1.52 26.31
CA LYS A 121 16.02 -0.96 27.61
C LYS A 121 14.88 -0.85 28.62
N ALA A 122 13.66 -0.59 28.14
CA ALA A 122 12.45 -0.55 28.97
C ALA A 122 11.88 -1.94 29.31
N GLY A 123 12.48 -3.03 28.81
CA GLY A 123 12.02 -4.40 29.03
C GLY A 123 10.79 -4.80 28.20
N VAL A 124 10.45 -4.03 27.15
CA VAL A 124 9.31 -4.31 26.26
C VAL A 124 9.66 -5.32 25.17
N LEU A 125 10.90 -5.29 24.67
CA LEU A 125 11.40 -6.24 23.67
C LEU A 125 12.40 -7.20 24.30
N THR A 126 12.39 -8.46 23.87
CA THR A 126 13.45 -9.43 24.16
C THR A 126 14.67 -9.21 23.26
N VAL A 127 15.76 -9.97 23.52
CA VAL A 127 16.94 -9.96 22.64
C VAL A 127 16.58 -10.49 21.25
N GLU A 128 15.73 -11.52 21.19
CA GLU A 128 15.23 -12.11 19.95
C GLU A 128 14.38 -11.10 19.17
N ASP A 129 13.49 -10.35 19.84
CA ASP A 129 12.68 -9.31 19.18
C ASP A 129 13.56 -8.21 18.55
N VAL A 130 14.65 -7.83 19.23
CA VAL A 130 15.63 -6.86 18.72
C VAL A 130 16.31 -7.41 17.47
N TYR A 131 16.75 -8.67 17.50
CA TYR A 131 17.39 -9.33 16.37
C TYR A 131 16.45 -9.40 15.15
N GLU A 132 15.23 -9.90 15.34
CA GLU A 132 14.22 -9.98 14.29
C GLU A 132 13.87 -8.60 13.72
N SER A 133 13.77 -7.58 14.58
CA SER A 133 13.53 -6.21 14.12
C SER A 133 14.66 -5.72 13.20
N TYR A 134 15.92 -6.04 13.49
CA TYR A 134 17.04 -5.70 12.61
C TYR A 134 17.04 -6.50 11.30
N LEU A 135 16.67 -7.78 11.31
CA LEU A 135 16.45 -8.54 10.07
C LEU A 135 15.36 -7.89 9.21
N GLN A 136 14.24 -7.51 9.83
CA GLN A 136 13.14 -6.85 9.13
C GLN A 136 13.56 -5.51 8.54
N HIS A 137 14.55 -4.79 9.10
CA HIS A 137 15.14 -3.59 8.50
C HIS A 137 15.99 -3.86 7.25
N GLY A 138 16.27 -5.14 6.94
CA GLY A 138 17.08 -5.56 5.79
C GLY A 138 18.57 -5.72 6.12
N TYR A 139 18.95 -5.78 7.40
CA TYR A 139 20.31 -6.15 7.76
C TYR A 139 20.56 -7.63 7.46
N THR A 140 21.80 -7.95 7.05
CA THR A 140 22.26 -9.34 7.02
C THR A 140 22.24 -9.94 8.43
N GLU A 141 22.12 -11.26 8.55
CA GLU A 141 22.15 -11.94 9.85
C GLU A 141 23.35 -11.52 10.72
N GLN A 142 24.54 -11.42 10.12
CA GLN A 142 25.74 -10.97 10.82
C GLN A 142 25.58 -9.56 11.41
N ASN A 143 25.05 -8.62 10.64
CA ASN A 143 24.88 -7.24 11.09
C ASN A 143 23.69 -7.09 12.05
N ALA A 144 22.63 -7.89 11.87
CA ALA A 144 21.53 -7.96 12.82
C ALA A 144 22.02 -8.46 14.19
N ARG A 145 22.89 -9.50 14.24
CA ARG A 145 23.53 -9.95 15.49
C ARG A 145 24.37 -8.85 16.13
N ARG A 146 25.25 -8.20 15.36
CA ARG A 146 26.09 -7.09 15.86
C ARG A 146 25.26 -5.93 16.44
N MET A 147 24.17 -5.56 15.76
CA MET A 147 23.28 -4.50 16.22
C MET A 147 22.50 -4.91 17.47
N THR A 148 22.18 -6.20 17.60
CA THR A 148 21.56 -6.77 18.79
C THR A 148 22.52 -6.72 19.97
N ASP A 149 23.75 -7.22 19.81
CA ASP A 149 24.79 -7.20 20.85
C ASP A 149 25.07 -5.76 21.32
N PHE A 150 25.19 -4.84 20.37
CA PHE A 150 25.34 -3.42 20.67
C PHE A 150 24.16 -2.86 21.47
N THR A 151 22.93 -3.23 21.11
CA THR A 151 21.71 -2.78 21.82
C THR A 151 21.67 -3.31 23.25
N VAL A 152 22.05 -4.57 23.46
CA VAL A 152 22.14 -5.19 24.79
C VAL A 152 23.17 -4.46 25.64
N GLN A 153 24.38 -4.24 25.11
CA GLN A 153 25.45 -3.53 25.82
C GLN A 153 25.07 -2.08 26.12
N TRP A 154 24.45 -1.37 25.16
CA TRP A 154 24.01 0.01 25.33
C TRP A 154 22.91 0.16 26.39
N ALA A 155 22.05 -0.85 26.54
CA ALA A 155 20.98 -0.84 27.51
C ALA A 155 21.45 -1.13 28.94
N MET A 156 22.64 -1.73 29.12
CA MET A 156 23.21 -1.96 30.45
C MET A 156 23.34 -0.64 31.20
N PRO A 157 23.07 -0.62 32.53
CA PRO A 157 23.38 0.54 33.34
C PRO A 157 24.85 0.89 33.13
N ALA A 158 25.16 2.18 32.95
CA ALA A 158 26.54 2.60 33.12
C ALA A 158 26.96 2.11 34.50
N HIS A 159 28.03 1.32 34.59
CA HIS A 159 28.69 1.09 35.88
C HIS A 159 28.76 2.46 36.52
N ALA A 160 28.10 2.64 37.67
CA ALA A 160 28.09 3.92 38.37
C ALA A 160 29.55 4.35 38.43
N SER A 161 29.93 5.34 37.63
CA SER A 161 31.31 5.79 37.63
C SER A 161 31.43 6.38 39.01
N ILE A 162 32.05 5.64 39.92
CA ILE A 162 32.33 6.10 41.27
C ILE A 162 32.99 7.45 41.06
N THR A 163 32.26 8.51 41.39
CA THR A 163 32.75 9.85 41.14
C THR A 163 33.88 10.07 42.12
N ARG A 164 34.83 10.96 41.81
CA ARG A 164 35.91 11.28 42.75
C ARG A 164 35.38 11.71 44.12
N SER A 165 34.18 12.30 44.14
CA SER A 165 33.36 12.62 45.32
C SER A 165 32.95 11.39 46.15
N ASP A 166 32.55 10.30 45.50
CA ASP A 166 32.16 9.06 46.20
C ASP A 166 33.37 8.37 46.85
N ILE A 167 34.57 8.49 46.24
CA ILE A 167 35.83 7.97 46.79
C ILE A 167 36.28 8.77 48.02
N LEU A 168 36.09 10.09 48.01
CA LEU A 168 36.51 10.99 49.10
C LEU A 168 35.61 10.92 50.34
N THR A 169 34.39 10.39 50.21
CA THR A 169 33.44 10.25 51.34
C THR A 169 33.55 8.86 52.00
N ALA A 170 34.31 7.94 51.40
CA ALA A 170 34.49 6.56 51.89
C ALA A 170 35.74 6.38 52.78
N TYR A 171 36.48 7.46 53.06
CA TYR A 171 37.57 7.55 54.04
C TYR A 171 37.19 8.54 55.14
#